data_AF-A0A671DZJ2-F1
#
_entry.id   AF-A0A671DZJ2-F1
#
_cell.length_a   1.000
_cell.length_b   1.000
_cell.length_c   1.000
_cell.angle_alpha   90.00
_cell.angle_beta   90.00
_cell.angle_gamma   90.00
#
_symmetry.space_group_name_H-M   'P 1'
#
loop_
_entity.id
_entity.type
_entity.pdbx_description
1 polymer ?
#
loop_
_entity_poly.entity_id
_entity_poly.type
_entity_poly.pdbx_seq_one_letter_code
_entity_poly.pdbx_strand_id
1 'polypeptide(L)'
;MDSNLKTLVLNILENLLEEDLVKFKFQLTNIPLAEGYNYIPRGTLEQAPRVRLADLLTQYYGEEYAKTVTQEVLKAIDQRGLAEKKRGSILQSND
;
A
#
# COMPACT_ATOMS: atom_id res chain seq x y z
N MET A 1 5.60 20.93 14.26
CA MET A 1 6.59 20.01 13.67
C MET A 1 5.81 18.78 13.19
N ASP A 2 5.06 18.93 12.10
CA ASP A 2 3.91 18.05 11.80
C ASP A 2 4.08 17.40 10.41
N SER A 3 5.34 17.13 10.02
CA SER A 3 5.70 16.62 8.69
C SER A 3 6.35 15.24 8.73
N ASN A 4 6.32 14.56 9.88
CA ASN A 4 7.10 13.33 10.05
C ASN A 4 6.46 12.13 9.34
N LEU A 5 5.13 12.01 9.36
CA LEU A 5 4.44 10.89 8.70
C LEU A 5 4.57 10.96 7.18
N LYS A 6 4.24 12.11 6.57
CA LYS A 6 4.32 12.25 5.10
C LYS A 6 5.72 11.93 4.60
N THR A 7 6.75 12.38 5.31
CA THR A 7 8.16 12.12 4.96
C THR A 7 8.51 10.65 5.16
N LEU A 8 8.04 10.02 6.24
CA LEU A 8 8.22 8.59 6.49
C LEU A 8 7.58 7.73 5.41
N VAL A 9 6.30 8.00 5.09
CA VAL A 9 5.56 7.31 4.03
C VAL A 9 6.26 7.51 2.69
N LEU A 10 6.65 8.74 2.36
CA LEU A 10 7.38 9.03 1.13
C LEU A 10 8.68 8.23 1.05
N ASN A 11 9.49 8.23 2.11
CA ASN A 11 10.75 7.50 2.14
C ASN A 11 10.52 5.99 1.95
N ILE A 12 9.47 5.41 2.54
CA ILE A 12 9.10 4.02 2.31
C ILE A 12 8.73 3.81 0.83
N LEU A 13 7.86 4.66 0.27
CA LEU A 13 7.44 4.58 -1.13
C LEU A 13 8.59 4.77 -2.13
N GLU A 14 9.64 5.53 -1.77
CA GLU A 14 10.86 5.70 -2.56
C GLU A 14 11.78 4.49 -2.52
N ASN A 15 11.78 3.76 -1.40
CA ASN A 15 12.50 2.48 -1.28
C ASN A 15 11.74 1.32 -1.93
N LEU A 16 10.43 1.46 -2.20
CA LEU A 16 9.65 0.48 -2.95
C LEU A 16 9.95 0.53 -4.44
N LEU A 17 10.07 -0.67 -5.03
CA LEU A 17 10.15 -0.85 -6.48
C LEU A 17 8.84 -0.41 -7.15
N GLU A 18 8.89 -0.12 -8.45
CA GLU A 18 7.68 0.26 -9.22
C GLU A 18 6.60 -0.83 -9.16
N GLU A 19 6.99 -2.10 -9.18
CA GLU A 19 6.03 -3.22 -9.04
C GLU A 19 5.29 -3.18 -7.71
N ASP A 20 5.99 -2.87 -6.62
CA ASP A 20 5.42 -2.84 -5.28
C ASP A 20 4.60 -1.57 -5.09
N LEU A 21 4.97 -0.47 -5.75
CA LEU A 21 4.16 0.74 -5.78
C LEU A 21 2.81 0.49 -6.48
N VAL A 22 2.79 -0.28 -7.57
CA VAL A 22 1.53 -0.67 -8.23
C VAL A 22 0.69 -1.56 -7.31
N LYS A 23 1.31 -2.56 -6.65
CA LYS A 23 0.61 -3.40 -5.66
C LYS A 23 0.11 -2.56 -4.48
N PHE A 24 0.86 -1.56 -4.04
CA PHE A 24 0.47 -0.64 -2.97
C PHE A 24 -0.79 0.12 -3.33
N LYS A 25 -0.82 0.74 -4.50
CA LYS A 25 -2.00 1.45 -5.03
C LYS A 25 -3.22 0.53 -5.12
N PHE A 26 -3.02 -0.69 -5.61
CA PHE A 26 -4.08 -1.69 -5.72
C PHE A 26 -4.63 -2.09 -4.34
N GLN A 27 -3.76 -2.43 -3.41
CA GLN A 27 -4.14 -2.84 -2.07
C GLN A 27 -4.82 -1.72 -1.29
N LEU A 28 -4.42 -0.47 -1.51
CA LEU A 28 -5.08 0.69 -0.90
C LEU A 28 -6.58 0.75 -1.18
N THR A 29 -7.01 0.26 -2.36
CA THR A 29 -8.42 0.18 -2.76
C THR A 29 -9.11 -1.11 -2.34
N ASN A 30 -8.35 -2.07 -1.80
CA ASN A 30 -8.81 -3.43 -1.54
C ASN A 30 -8.77 -3.83 -0.06
N ILE A 31 -8.02 -3.09 0.78
CA ILE A 31 -8.03 -3.28 2.23
C ILE A 31 -9.36 -2.82 2.84
N PRO A 32 -9.85 -3.44 3.91
CA PRO A 32 -10.99 -2.92 4.63
C PRO A 32 -10.65 -1.59 5.29
N LEU A 33 -11.43 -0.55 4.99
CA LEU A 33 -11.34 0.72 5.69
C LEU A 33 -12.26 0.72 6.92
N ALA A 34 -11.92 1.55 7.90
CA ALA A 34 -12.73 1.77 9.08
C ALA A 34 -14.03 2.49 8.71
N GLU A 35 -15.07 2.28 9.51
CA GLU A 35 -16.39 2.86 9.27
C GLU A 35 -16.30 4.39 9.20
N GLY A 36 -16.88 4.99 8.15
CA GLY A 36 -16.81 6.43 7.89
C GLY A 36 -15.67 6.89 6.98
N TYR A 37 -14.71 6.02 6.65
CA TYR A 37 -13.67 6.34 5.66
C TYR A 37 -14.03 5.85 4.26
N ASN A 38 -13.68 6.65 3.27
CA ASN A 38 -13.91 6.34 1.86
C ASN A 38 -12.61 5.97 1.16
N TYR A 39 -12.73 5.06 0.21
CA TYR A 39 -11.63 4.69 -0.67
C TYR A 39 -11.22 5.85 -1.56
N ILE A 40 -9.91 6.09 -1.65
CA ILE A 40 -9.36 7.02 -2.63
C ILE A 40 -9.64 6.46 -4.03
N PRO A 41 -10.16 7.27 -4.96
CA PRO A 41 -10.48 6.82 -6.31
C PRO A 41 -9.26 6.22 -7.01
N ARG A 42 -9.43 5.01 -7.54
CA ARG A 42 -8.36 4.22 -8.14
C ARG A 42 -7.62 4.97 -9.26
N GLY A 43 -8.33 5.70 -10.12
CA GLY A 43 -7.72 6.49 -11.19
C GLY A 43 -6.75 7.56 -10.66
N THR A 44 -7.08 8.18 -9.52
CA THR A 44 -6.20 9.14 -8.85
C THR A 44 -4.97 8.45 -8.27
N LEU A 45 -5.13 7.27 -7.65
CA LEU A 45 -4.01 6.49 -7.11
C LEU A 45 -3.07 5.99 -8.20
N GLU A 46 -3.61 5.45 -9.29
CA GLU A 46 -2.83 4.94 -10.42
C GLU A 46 -1.94 6.03 -11.01
N GLN A 47 -2.46 7.24 -11.19
CA GLN A 47 -1.72 8.40 -11.71
C GLN A 47 -0.92 9.16 -10.64
N ALA A 48 -1.10 8.85 -9.35
CA ALA A 48 -0.41 9.57 -8.29
C ALA A 48 1.08 9.16 -8.20
N PRO A 49 2.02 10.13 -8.25
CA PRO A 49 3.41 9.87 -7.88
C PRO A 49 3.54 9.63 -6.38
N ARG A 50 4.67 9.06 -5.94
CA ARG A 50 4.97 8.71 -4.54
C ARG A 50 4.67 9.86 -3.56
N VAL A 51 5.09 11.08 -3.92
CA VAL A 51 4.84 12.30 -3.12
C VAL A 51 3.35 12.59 -2.97
N ARG A 52 2.58 12.46 -4.06
CA ARG A 52 1.13 12.69 -4.05
C ARG A 52 0.39 11.58 -3.31
N LEU A 53 0.87 10.34 -3.38
CA LEU A 53 0.33 9.22 -2.61
C LEU A 53 0.43 9.46 -1.11
N ALA A 54 1.60 9.87 -0.62
CA ALA A 54 1.80 10.21 0.79
C ALA A 54 0.88 11.36 1.22
N ASP A 55 0.70 12.35 0.35
CA ASP A 55 -0.20 13.48 0.62
C ASP A 55 -1.68 13.07 0.65
N LEU A 56 -2.13 12.25 -0.32
CA LEU A 56 -3.49 11.73 -0.38
C LEU A 56 -3.85 10.89 0.84
N LEU A 57 -2.92 10.04 1.30
CA LEU A 57 -3.08 9.26 2.51
C LEU A 57 -3.35 10.17 3.71
N THR A 58 -2.51 11.17 3.94
CA THR A 58 -2.67 12.10 5.05
C THR A 58 -3.93 12.97 4.91
N GLN A 59 -4.30 13.38 3.69
CA GLN A 59 -5.50 14.20 3.47
C GLN A 59 -6.81 13.41 3.65
N TYR A 60 -6.89 12.17 3.15
CA TYR A 60 -8.12 11.37 3.21
C TYR A 60 -8.30 10.67 4.55
N TYR A 61 -7.21 10.17 5.12
CA TYR A 61 -7.27 9.33 6.32
C TYR A 61 -6.82 10.10 7.57
N GLY A 62 -6.11 11.22 7.43
CA GLY A 62 -5.48 11.89 8.57
C GLY A 62 -4.23 11.15 9.04
N GLU A 63 -3.39 11.83 9.82
CA GLU A 63 -2.04 11.34 10.14
C GLU A 63 -2.05 10.00 10.89
N GLU A 64 -2.91 9.84 11.90
CA GLU A 64 -2.96 8.63 12.70
C GLU A 64 -3.46 7.41 11.89
N TYR A 65 -4.55 7.56 11.16
CA TYR A 65 -5.16 6.46 10.42
C TYR A 65 -4.39 6.15 9.12
N ALA A 66 -3.80 7.15 8.46
CA ALA A 66 -2.92 6.95 7.31
C ALA A 66 -1.73 6.05 7.64
N LYS A 67 -1.17 6.16 8.86
CA LYS A 67 -0.09 5.28 9.31
C LYS A 67 -0.54 3.83 9.38
N THR A 68 -1.71 3.58 10.00
CA THR A 68 -2.31 2.25 10.10
C THR A 68 -2.60 1.66 8.73
N VAL A 69 -3.25 2.43 7.85
CA VAL A 69 -3.54 2.03 6.46
C VAL A 69 -2.27 1.69 5.70
N THR A 70 -1.23 2.54 5.79
CA THR A 70 0.06 2.31 5.12
C THR A 70 0.71 1.01 5.61
N GLN A 71 0.71 0.76 6.92
CA GLN A 71 1.28 -0.47 7.49
C GLN A 71 0.53 -1.72 7.04
N GLU A 72 -0.80 -1.70 7.05
CA GLU A 72 -1.62 -2.83 6.60
C GLU A 72 -1.43 -3.12 5.11
N VAL A 73 -1.34 -2.07 4.29
CA VAL A 73 -1.09 -2.20 2.86
C VAL A 73 0.30 -2.79 2.60
N LEU A 74 1.35 -2.28 3.25
CA LEU A 74 2.71 -2.82 3.12
C LEU A 74 2.77 -4.30 3.52
N LYS A 75 2.12 -4.66 4.64
CA LYS A 75 2.02 -6.04 5.10
C LYS A 75 1.28 -6.92 4.09
N ALA A 76 0.22 -6.40 3.46
CA ALA A 76 -0.52 -7.13 2.45
C ALA A 76 0.27 -7.31 1.13
N ILE A 77 1.16 -6.38 0.77
CA ILE A 77 2.08 -6.52 -0.37
C ILE A 77 3.14 -7.58 -0.07
N ASP A 78 3.79 -7.47 1.09
CA ASP A 78 4.83 -8.42 1.53
C ASP A 78 4.26 -9.86 1.64
N GLN A 79 3.08 -10.00 2.25
CA GLN A 79 2.36 -11.27 2.33
C GLN A 79 1.99 -11.84 0.96
N ARG A 80 1.62 -11.01 -0.02
CA ARG A 80 1.39 -11.48 -1.38
C ARG A 80 2.69 -11.92 -2.06
N GLY A 81 3.78 -11.18 -1.90
CA GLY A 81 5.10 -11.61 -2.40
C GLY A 81 5.53 -12.96 -1.82
N LEU A 82 5.28 -13.17 -0.52
CA LEU A 82 5.51 -14.46 0.15
C LEU A 82 4.55 -15.57 -0.31
N ALA A 83 3.28 -15.24 -0.57
CA ALA A 83 2.27 -16.19 -1.04
C ALA A 83 2.52 -16.63 -2.50
N GLU A 84 2.95 -15.71 -3.36
CA GLU A 84 3.32 -16.00 -4.75
C GLU A 84 4.55 -16.92 -4.80
N LYS A 85 5.53 -16.72 -3.90
CA LYS A 85 6.67 -17.63 -3.75
C LYS A 85 6.29 -19.02 -3.24
N LYS A 86 5.17 -19.16 -2.51
CA LYS A 86 4.65 -20.46 -2.04
C LYS A 86 3.85 -21.23 -3.09
N ARG A 87 3.41 -20.61 -4.19
CA ARG A 87 2.70 -21.33 -5.27
C ARG A 87 3.63 -22.02 -6.29
N GLY A 88 4.93 -21.77 -6.24
CA GLY A 88 5.94 -22.45 -7.06
C GLY A 88 6.32 -23.86 -6.61
N SER A 89 5.79 -24.37 -5.49
CA SER A 89 6.18 -25.69 -4.95
C SER A 89 5.04 -26.67 -4.68
N ILE A 90 3.81 -26.41 -5.16
CA ILE A 90 2.67 -27.38 -5.07
C ILE A 90 2.40 -28.03 -6.44
N LEU A 91 3.41 -28.13 -7.30
CA LEU A 91 3.37 -28.94 -8.53
C LEU A 91 4.73 -29.61 -8.74
N GLN A 92 5.30 -30.25 -7.72
CA GLN A 92 6.27 -31.32 -7.98
C GLN A 92 5.53 -32.65 -7.86
N SER A 93 5.13 -33.12 -9.04
CA SER A 93 4.81 -34.48 -9.46
C SER A 93 4.69 -35.54 -8.36
N ASN A 94 3.45 -35.96 -8.11
CA ASN A 94 3.17 -37.37 -7.89
C ASN A 94 2.70 -37.92 -9.25
N ASP A 95 3.65 -38.48 -10.01
CA ASP A 95 3.64 -39.80 -10.66
C ASP A 95 4.89 -39.92 -11.56
#